data_AF-A0A1C5DIW8-F1
#
_entry.id   AF-A0A1C5DIW8-F1
#
_cell.length_a   1.000
_cell.length_b   1.000
_cell.length_c   1.000
_cell.angle_alpha   90.00
_cell.angle_beta   90.00
_cell.angle_gamma   90.00
#
_symmetry.space_group_name_H-M   'P 1'
#
loop_
_entity.id
_entity.type
_entity.pdbx_description
1 polymer ?
#
loop_
_entity_poly.entity_id
_entity_poly.type
_entity_poly.pdbx_seq_one_letter_code
_entity_poly.pdbx_strand_id
1 'polypeptide(L)'
;MSVRTTEGADPFGTARLRRGVLDAWGASPARFREDANAEEDLALGGYRDRLVVELAQNAADAAARAGVPGRFRLTLRPGTADSPAVLVAA
;
A
#
# COMPACT_ATOMS: atom_id res chain seq x y z
N MET A 1 -6.94 31.82 11.31
CA MET A 1 -6.68 30.68 12.23
C MET A 1 -5.46 29.96 11.69
N SER A 2 -4.29 30.20 12.30
CA SER A 2 -2.98 29.82 11.76
C SER A 2 -2.73 28.33 11.98
N VAL A 3 -2.62 27.57 10.89
CA VAL A 3 -2.06 26.22 10.89
C VAL A 3 -0.61 26.30 11.37
N ARG A 4 -0.31 25.68 12.51
CA ARG A 4 1.06 25.59 13.04
C ARG A 4 1.78 24.40 12.39
N THR A 5 2.63 24.69 11.41
CA THR A 5 3.96 24.12 11.10
C THR A 5 4.41 22.76 11.67
N THR A 6 3.55 21.74 11.74
CA THR A 6 3.96 20.30 11.71
C THR A 6 3.47 19.59 10.44
N GLU A 7 2.67 20.28 9.63
CA GLU A 7 2.02 19.78 8.41
C GLU A 7 3.01 19.46 7.27
N GLY A 8 4.23 20.00 7.31
CA GLY A 8 5.21 19.87 6.24
C GLY A 8 5.89 18.49 6.11
N ALA A 9 5.88 17.66 7.16
CA ALA A 9 6.55 16.36 7.15
C ALA A 9 5.59 15.15 7.15
N ASP A 10 4.37 15.32 7.66
CA ASP A 10 3.35 14.26 7.73
C ASP A 10 1.96 14.82 7.36
N PRO A 11 1.74 15.18 6.08
CA PRO A 11 0.50 15.82 5.63
C PRO A 11 -0.73 14.93 5.81
N PHE A 12 -0.54 13.63 5.97
CA PHE A 12 -1.61 12.66 6.17
C PHE A 12 -1.78 12.23 7.64
N GLY A 13 -0.99 12.77 8.57
CA GLY A 13 -1.05 12.42 9.99
C GLY A 13 -0.79 10.94 10.28
N THR A 14 -0.02 10.26 9.42
CA THR A 14 0.30 8.83 9.50
C THR A 14 0.96 8.46 10.82
N ALA A 15 1.77 9.35 11.41
CA ALA A 15 2.42 9.09 12.70
C ALA A 15 1.39 9.00 13.85
N ARG A 16 0.34 9.82 13.83
CA ARG A 16 -0.75 9.76 14.81
C ARG A 16 -1.57 8.49 14.65
N LEU A 17 -1.91 8.14 13.41
CA LEU A 17 -2.67 6.93 13.09
C LEU A 17 -1.89 5.67 13.52
N ARG A 18 -0.59 5.60 13.20
CA ARG A 18 0.28 4.48 13.59
C ARG A 18 0.29 4.28 15.10
N ARG A 19 0.44 5.35 15.89
CA ARG A 19 0.42 5.24 17.36
C ARG A 19 -0.90 4.66 17.87
N GLY A 20 -2.03 5.18 17.40
CA GLY A 20 -3.35 4.69 17.82
C GLY A 20 -3.58 3.21 17.50
N VAL A 21 -3.13 2.73 16.34
CA VAL A 21 -3.21 1.31 15.97
C VAL A 21 -2.35 0.45 16.89
N LEU A 22 -1.09 0.84 17.12
CA LEU A 22 -0.17 0.10 17.99
C LEU A 22 -0.65 0.07 19.44
N ASP A 23 -1.20 1.18 19.95
CA ASP A 23 -1.77 1.24 21.30
C ASP A 23 -2.99 0.30 21.42
N ALA A 24 -3.86 0.27 20.41
CA ALA A 24 -5.02 -0.64 20.39
C ALA A 24 -4.61 -2.12 20.34
N TRP A 25 -3.58 -2.46 19.55
CA TRP A 25 -3.03 -3.80 19.49
C TRP A 25 -2.36 -4.22 20.81
N GLY A 26 -1.62 -3.32 21.43
CA GLY A 26 -1.00 -3.55 22.74
C GLY A 26 -2.03 -3.74 23.86
N ALA A 27 -3.15 -3.01 23.80
CA ALA A 27 -4.24 -3.15 24.75
C ALA A 27 -5.11 -4.41 24.52
N SER A 28 -5.18 -4.91 23.29
CA SER A 28 -6.01 -6.08 22.94
C SER A 28 -5.35 -6.98 21.89
N PRO A 29 -4.81 -8.15 22.29
CA PRO A 29 -4.30 -9.15 21.36
C PRO A 29 -5.36 -9.70 20.39
N ALA A 30 -6.65 -9.68 20.78
CA ALA A 30 -7.74 -10.06 19.89
C ALA A 30 -7.89 -9.06 18.74
N ARG A 31 -7.80 -7.76 19.03
CA ARG A 31 -7.87 -6.72 18.01
C ARG A 31 -6.75 -6.83 16.98
N PHE A 32 -5.54 -7.13 17.45
CA PHE A 32 -4.41 -7.40 16.56
C PHE A 32 -4.70 -8.56 15.60
N ARG A 33 -5.26 -9.67 16.10
CA ARG A 33 -5.61 -10.82 15.25
C ARG A 33 -6.71 -10.50 14.27
N GLU A 34 -7.74 -9.77 14.68
CA GLU A 34 -8.81 -9.34 13.78
C GLU A 34 -8.27 -8.49 12.61
N ASP A 35 -7.44 -7.49 12.92
CA ASP A 35 -6.84 -6.63 11.89
C ASP A 35 -5.88 -7.42 10.97
N ALA A 36 -5.13 -8.38 11.52
CA ALA A 36 -4.26 -9.26 10.73
C ALA A 36 -5.04 -10.20 9.80
N ASN A 37 -6.14 -10.79 10.30
CA ASN A 37 -7.00 -11.66 9.50
C ASN A 37 -7.69 -10.86 8.39
N ALA A 38 -8.13 -9.63 8.67
CA ALA A 38 -8.72 -8.76 7.66
C ALA A 38 -7.70 -8.43 6.53
N GLU A 39 -6.44 -8.24 6.88
CA GLU A 39 -5.37 -8.02 5.91
C GLU A 39 -5.11 -9.29 5.06
N GLU A 40 -5.08 -10.47 5.69
CA GLU A 40 -4.93 -11.75 4.99
C GLU A 40 -6.11 -12.03 4.04
N ASP A 41 -7.35 -11.79 4.50
CA ASP A 41 -8.56 -11.92 3.68
C ASP A 41 -8.54 -10.96 2.48
N LEU A 42 -8.06 -9.72 2.68
CA LEU A 42 -7.87 -8.78 1.59
C LEU A 42 -6.79 -9.27 0.63
N ALA A 43 -5.64 -9.74 1.11
CA ALA A 43 -4.56 -10.25 0.26
C ALA A 43 -4.99 -11.47 -0.56
N LEU A 44 -5.77 -12.38 0.04
CA LEU A 44 -6.20 -13.64 -0.59
C LEU A 44 -7.48 -13.50 -1.43
N GLY A 45 -8.29 -12.46 -1.19
CA GLY A 45 -9.56 -12.22 -1.86
C GLY A 45 -9.62 -10.85 -2.53
N GLY A 46 -9.73 -9.77 -1.76
CA GLY A 46 -10.07 -8.42 -2.24
C GLY A 46 -9.03 -7.75 -3.15
N TYR A 47 -7.75 -8.04 -2.93
CA TYR A 47 -6.61 -7.50 -3.67
C TYR A 47 -6.01 -8.46 -4.69
N ARG A 48 -6.44 -9.73 -4.64
CA ARG A 48 -5.89 -10.79 -5.46
C ARG A 48 -5.98 -10.41 -6.94
N ASP A 49 -4.85 -10.54 -7.62
CA ASP A 49 -4.64 -10.25 -9.04
C ASP A 49 -4.80 -8.77 -9.48
N ARG A 50 -5.21 -7.86 -8.59
CA ARG A 50 -5.52 -6.46 -8.96
C ARG A 50 -4.68 -5.41 -8.27
N LEU A 51 -4.16 -5.66 -7.07
CA LEU A 51 -3.48 -4.64 -6.27
C LEU A 51 -2.35 -3.92 -7.02
N VAL A 52 -1.52 -4.66 -7.77
CA VAL A 52 -0.43 -4.07 -8.55
C VAL A 52 -0.96 -3.14 -9.64
N VAL A 53 -2.07 -3.52 -10.29
CA VAL A 53 -2.70 -2.72 -11.36
C VAL A 53 -3.34 -1.46 -10.77
N GLU A 54 -4.07 -1.59 -9.66
CA GLU A 54 -4.70 -0.46 -8.96
C GLU A 54 -3.67 0.55 -8.46
N LEU A 55 -2.56 0.09 -7.89
CA LEU A 55 -1.47 0.97 -7.46
C LEU A 55 -0.79 1.66 -8.64
N ALA A 56 -0.56 0.94 -9.75
CA ALA A 56 -0.01 1.52 -10.96
C ALA A 56 -0.95 2.59 -11.54
N GLN A 57 -2.26 2.34 -11.54
CA GLN A 57 -3.27 3.31 -11.97
C GLN A 57 -3.29 4.55 -11.07
N ASN A 58 -3.32 4.36 -9.75
CA ASN A 58 -3.27 5.48 -8.80
C ASN A 58 -2.03 6.36 -9.00
N ALA A 59 -0.86 5.74 -9.27
CA ALA A 59 0.37 6.46 -9.57
C ALA A 59 0.31 7.19 -10.92
N ALA A 60 -0.25 6.56 -11.95
CA ALA A 60 -0.44 7.17 -13.27
C ALA A 60 -1.38 8.38 -13.20
N ASP A 61 -2.50 8.25 -12.49
CA ASP A 61 -3.46 9.32 -12.26
C ASP A 61 -2.85 10.49 -11.48
N ALA A 62 -2.02 10.20 -10.48
CA ALA A 62 -1.30 11.22 -9.73
C ALA A 62 -0.29 11.97 -10.62
N ALA A 63 0.45 11.26 -11.46
CA ALA A 63 1.39 11.84 -12.41
C ALA A 63 0.68 12.72 -13.45
N ALA A 64 -0.45 12.24 -13.98
CA ALA A 64 -1.29 12.99 -14.91
C ALA A 64 -1.83 14.28 -14.27
N ARG A 65 -2.35 14.22 -13.03
CA ARG A 65 -2.81 15.40 -12.28
C ARG A 65 -1.68 16.41 -12.03
N ALA A 66 -0.46 15.93 -11.81
CA ALA A 66 0.72 16.76 -11.60
C ALA A 66 1.37 17.26 -12.91
N GLY A 67 0.93 16.78 -14.08
CA GLY A 67 1.52 17.15 -15.37
C GLY A 67 2.94 16.60 -15.58
N VAL A 68 3.31 15.52 -14.89
CA VAL A 68 4.65 14.91 -14.97
C VAL A 68 4.57 13.52 -15.61
N PRO A 69 5.64 13.04 -16.28
CA PRO A 69 5.66 11.67 -16.80
C PRO A 69 5.60 10.62 -15.68
N GLY A 70 4.65 9.69 -15.77
CA GLY A 70 4.64 8.48 -14.95
C GLY A 70 5.68 7.46 -15.45
N ARG A 71 6.35 6.76 -14.54
CA ARG A 71 7.28 5.66 -14.86
C ARG A 71 6.91 4.44 -14.03
N PHE A 72 6.71 3.31 -14.70
CA PHE A 72 6.43 2.04 -14.05
C PHE A 72 7.49 1.01 -14.45
N ARG A 73 8.20 0.45 -13.47
CA ARG A 73 9.30 -0.49 -13.70
C ARG A 73 8.82 -1.91 -13.47
N LEU A 74 8.95 -2.73 -14.52
CA LEU A 74 8.67 -4.16 -14.46
C LEU A 74 9.95 -4.95 -14.68
N THR A 75 10.09 -6.04 -13.94
CA THR A 75 11.17 -7.02 -14.12
C THR A 75 10.57 -8.33 -14.59
N LEU A 76 10.98 -8.80 -15.76
CA LEU A 76 10.64 -10.15 -16.22
C LEU A 76 11.52 -11.17 -15.48
N ARG A 77 10.88 -12.03 -14.69
CA ARG A 77 11.50 -13.24 -14.14
C ARG A 77 11.26 -14.38 -15.13
N PRO A 78 12.31 -15.06 -15.59
CA PRO A 78 12.16 -16.18 -16.51
C PRO A 78 11.35 -17.31 -15.85
N GLY A 79 10.60 -18.05 -16.66
CA GLY A 79 9.89 -19.23 -16.21
C GLY A 79 10.84 -20.39 -15.91
N THR A 80 10.34 -21.36 -15.16
CA THR A 80 11.00 -22.65 -14.91
C THR A 80 10.23 -23.76 -15.63
N ALA A 81 10.67 -25.02 -15.50
CA ALA A 81 9.93 -26.16 -16.02
C ALA A 81 8.51 -26.27 -15.44
N ASP A 82 8.33 -25.82 -14.18
CA ASP A 82 7.09 -25.98 -13.43
C ASP A 82 6.32 -24.66 -13.25
N SER A 83 6.79 -23.54 -13.80
CA SER A 83 6.15 -22.23 -13.59
C SER A 83 6.39 -21.27 -14.76
N PRO A 84 5.37 -20.49 -15.17
CA PRO A 84 5.52 -19.53 -16.27
C PRO A 84 6.44 -18.38 -15.88
N ALA A 85 6.95 -17.66 -16.89
CA ALA A 85 7.63 -16.39 -16.67
C ALA A 85 6.65 -15.37 -16.06
N VAL A 86 7.13 -14.54 -15.13
CA VAL A 86 6.30 -13.56 -14.43
C VAL A 86 6.89 -12.15 -14.52
N LEU A 87 6.04 -11.15 -14.71
CA LEU A 87 6.41 -9.74 -14.57
C LEU A 87 6.22 -9.33 -13.11
N VAL A 88 7.28 -8.78 -12.51
CA VAL A 88 7.28 -8.33 -11.12
C VAL A 88 7.46 -6.82 -11.09
N ALA A 89 6.55 -6.11 -10.41
CA ALA A 89 6.71 -4.69 -10.09
C ALA A 89 7.67 -4.55 -8.89
N ALA A 90 8.55 -3.54 -8.93
CA ALA A 90 9.55 -3.26 -7.90
C ALA A 90 9.19 -2.02 -7.09
#